data_AF-A0A843L3G3-F1
#
_entry.id   AF-A0A843L3G3-F1
#
_cell.length_a   1.000
_cell.length_b   1.000
_cell.length_c   1.000
_cell.angle_alpha   90.00
_cell.angle_beta   90.00
_cell.angle_gamma   90.00
#
_symmetry.space_group_name_H-M   'P 1'
#
loop_
_entity.id
_entity.type
_entity.pdbx_description
1 polymer ?
#
loop_
_entity_poly.entity_id
_entity_poly.type
_entity_poly.pdbx_seq_one_letter_code
_entity_poly.pdbx_strand_id
1 'polypeptide(L)'
;MGIKYYPADDVKKDAEDIVNTLKWLHVDFNNLGFLRSKGSTGRGTIARCHALGKAMQMAMGRTKGFYLIEVIHEKFDSLPKHEQMKTIIHELMHIPKTFGGGFIHHDVVCEDNVVVVYDHYTNLKQNSQTSPVPYDVKKHIEEKPKRVFVRQRRWF
;
A
#
# COMPACT_ATOMS: atom_id res chain seq x y z
N MET A 1 -10.47 -25.89 -6.69
CA MET A 1 -9.31 -25.98 -5.76
C MET A 1 -9.41 -24.80 -4.80
N GLY A 2 -9.20 -24.99 -3.49
CA GLY A 2 -9.32 -23.90 -2.51
C GLY A 2 -8.19 -22.88 -2.62
N ILE A 3 -8.42 -21.66 -2.10
CA ILE A 3 -7.39 -20.63 -1.98
C ILE A 3 -6.33 -21.11 -0.98
N LYS A 4 -5.06 -20.98 -1.34
CA LYS A 4 -3.91 -21.26 -0.48
C LYS A 4 -3.24 -19.96 -0.07
N TYR A 5 -2.75 -19.90 1.17
CA TYR A 5 -2.07 -18.73 1.72
C TYR A 5 -0.60 -19.05 2.01
N TYR A 6 0.26 -18.08 1.76
CA TYR A 6 1.70 -18.14 1.96
C TYR A 6 2.17 -16.87 2.66
N PRO A 7 3.27 -16.91 3.44
CA PRO A 7 3.92 -15.71 3.94
C PRO A 7 4.33 -14.76 2.80
N ALA A 8 4.26 -13.45 3.04
CA ALA A 8 4.64 -12.41 2.09
C ALA A 8 5.67 -11.45 2.72
N ASP A 9 6.84 -11.98 3.07
CA ASP A 9 7.90 -11.21 3.75
C ASP A 9 8.46 -10.07 2.89
N ASP A 10 8.44 -10.23 1.56
CA ASP A 10 8.80 -9.20 0.60
C ASP A 10 7.84 -8.00 0.66
N VAL A 11 6.53 -8.27 0.73
CA VAL A 11 5.49 -7.24 0.88
C VAL A 11 5.59 -6.56 2.24
N LYS A 12 5.87 -7.33 3.31
CA LYS A 12 6.12 -6.79 4.65
C LYS A 12 7.29 -5.80 4.65
N LYS A 13 8.42 -6.18 4.04
CA LYS A 13 9.62 -5.34 3.97
C LYS A 13 9.36 -4.04 3.21
N ASP A 14 8.64 -4.11 2.09
CA ASP A 14 8.24 -2.92 1.34
C ASP A 14 7.32 -2.01 2.17
N ALA A 15 6.35 -2.59 2.88
CA ALA A 15 5.44 -1.85 3.76
C ALA A 15 6.18 -1.17 4.91
N GLU A 16 7.14 -1.85 5.54
CA GLU A 16 8.03 -1.28 6.56
C GLU A 16 8.80 -0.07 6.03
N ASP A 17 9.40 -0.18 4.84
CA ASP A 17 10.11 0.93 4.22
C ASP A 17 9.20 2.13 3.92
N ILE A 18 8.00 1.87 3.39
CA ILE A 18 6.97 2.91 3.13
C ILE A 18 6.58 3.62 4.44
N VAL A 19 6.18 2.86 5.47
CA VAL A 19 5.72 3.39 6.76
C VAL A 19 6.83 4.19 7.45
N ASN A 20 8.06 3.68 7.43
CA ASN A 20 9.21 4.35 8.05
C ASN A 20 9.62 5.63 7.33
N THR A 21 9.51 5.65 6.00
CA THR A 21 9.81 6.82 5.18
C THR A 21 8.74 7.89 5.37
N LEU A 22 7.46 7.52 5.29
CA LEU A 22 6.32 8.44 5.42
C LEU A 22 5.98 8.81 6.88
N LYS A 23 6.69 8.24 7.86
CA LYS A 23 6.46 8.44 9.31
C LYS A 23 5.02 8.14 9.72
N TRP A 24 4.46 7.04 9.22
CA TRP A 24 3.13 6.56 9.61
C TRP A 24 3.15 5.84 10.96
N LEU A 25 3.41 6.60 12.02
CA LEU A 25 3.61 6.09 13.40
C LEU A 25 2.41 5.32 13.99
N HIS A 26 1.24 5.42 13.36
CA HIS A 26 0.03 4.72 13.80
C HIS A 26 -0.02 3.25 13.35
N VAL A 27 0.81 2.84 12.38
CA VAL A 27 0.84 1.47 11.88
C VAL A 27 1.70 0.61 12.80
N ASP A 28 1.10 -0.39 13.44
CA ASP A 28 1.78 -1.32 14.34
C ASP A 28 2.01 -2.67 13.66
N PHE A 29 3.26 -2.93 13.25
CA PHE A 29 3.65 -4.17 12.57
C PHE A 29 3.51 -5.45 13.44
N ASN A 30 3.41 -5.33 14.76
CA ASN A 30 3.07 -6.49 15.61
C ASN A 30 1.61 -6.92 15.47
N ASN A 31 0.77 -6.04 14.93
CA ASN A 31 -0.66 -6.23 14.76
C ASN A 31 -1.11 -6.07 13.29
N LEU A 32 -0.17 -6.23 12.36
CA LEU A 32 -0.39 -6.21 10.91
C LEU A 32 0.27 -7.45 10.28
N GLY A 33 -0.55 -8.34 9.75
CA GLY A 33 -0.11 -9.52 9.00
C GLY A 33 0.06 -9.25 7.51
N PHE A 34 0.87 -10.09 6.84
CA PHE A 34 1.08 -10.05 5.40
C PHE A 34 0.99 -11.46 4.83
N LEU A 35 0.07 -11.66 3.88
CA LEU A 35 -0.10 -12.95 3.21
C LEU A 35 -0.15 -12.77 1.69
N ARG A 36 0.31 -13.80 0.99
CA ARG A 36 0.14 -13.97 -0.44
C ARG A 36 -0.83 -15.12 -0.67
N SER A 37 -1.91 -14.88 -1.41
CA SER A 37 -2.88 -15.91 -1.77
C SER A 37 -2.68 -16.42 -3.19
N LYS A 38 -2.99 -17.71 -3.42
CA LYS A 38 -2.94 -18.38 -4.72
C LYS A 38 -4.21 -19.20 -4.95
N GLY A 39 -4.70 -19.19 -6.17
CA GLY A 39 -5.95 -19.84 -6.58
C GLY A 39 -7.17 -18.94 -6.52
N SER A 40 -7.00 -17.62 -6.41
CA SER A 40 -8.11 -16.66 -6.44
C SER A 40 -8.65 -16.49 -7.85
N THR A 41 -9.96 -16.66 -8.04
CA THR A 41 -10.65 -16.45 -9.33
C THR A 41 -11.25 -15.06 -9.47
N GLY A 42 -11.13 -14.21 -8.43
CA GLY A 42 -11.68 -12.86 -8.43
C GLY A 42 -11.08 -12.03 -9.57
N ARG A 43 -11.93 -11.42 -10.39
CA ARG A 43 -11.51 -10.44 -11.43
C ARG A 43 -11.31 -9.08 -10.77
N GLY A 44 -10.39 -8.25 -11.27
CA GLY A 44 -10.16 -6.88 -10.75
C GLY A 44 -9.29 -6.75 -9.50
N THR A 45 -9.51 -7.57 -8.45
CA THR A 45 -8.77 -7.43 -7.18
C THR A 45 -7.29 -7.80 -7.28
N ILE A 46 -6.36 -6.93 -6.90
CA ILE A 46 -4.91 -7.20 -6.89
C ILE A 46 -4.42 -7.51 -5.47
N ALA A 47 -4.89 -6.75 -4.49
CA ALA A 47 -4.64 -6.94 -3.08
C ALA A 47 -5.91 -6.63 -2.27
N ARG A 48 -5.87 -6.90 -0.97
CA ARG A 48 -6.93 -6.61 -0.01
C ARG A 48 -6.33 -6.24 1.33
N CYS A 49 -7.03 -5.37 2.05
CA CYS A 49 -6.77 -5.09 3.45
C CYS A 49 -7.96 -5.60 4.27
N HIS A 50 -7.69 -6.54 5.16
CA HIS A 50 -8.67 -7.12 6.07
C HIS A 50 -8.50 -6.50 7.45
N ALA A 51 -9.60 -6.24 8.14
CA ALA A 51 -9.60 -5.86 9.54
C ALA A 51 -10.32 -6.93 10.36
N LEU A 52 -9.72 -7.35 11.48
CA LEU A 52 -10.39 -8.25 12.41
C LEU A 52 -11.56 -7.50 13.06
N GLY A 53 -12.78 -7.99 12.92
CA GLY A 53 -13.97 -7.34 13.48
C GLY A 53 -13.89 -7.15 15.00
N LYS A 54 -14.50 -6.06 15.51
CA LYS A 54 -14.39 -5.67 16.93
C LYS A 54 -14.83 -6.75 17.91
N ALA A 55 -15.92 -7.46 17.61
CA ALA A 55 -16.40 -8.56 18.44
C ALA A 55 -15.36 -9.69 18.59
N MET A 56 -14.70 -10.07 17.48
CA MET A 56 -13.65 -11.09 17.50
C MET A 56 -12.42 -10.62 18.27
N GLN A 57 -12.02 -9.35 18.12
CA GLN A 57 -10.93 -8.79 18.92
C GLN A 57 -11.20 -8.90 20.42
N MET A 58 -12.42 -8.54 20.86
CA MET A 58 -12.81 -8.62 22.26
C MET A 58 -12.81 -10.07 22.77
N ALA A 59 -13.40 -10.99 22.00
CA ALA A 59 -13.41 -12.41 22.36
C ALA A 59 -12.00 -13.02 22.45
N MET A 60 -11.05 -12.53 21.65
CA MET A 60 -9.64 -12.94 21.68
C MET A 60 -8.80 -12.18 22.72
N GLY A 61 -9.40 -11.31 23.54
CA GLY A 61 -8.68 -10.50 24.54
C GLY A 61 -7.71 -9.47 23.94
N ARG A 62 -7.92 -9.06 22.69
CA ARG A 62 -7.06 -8.10 21.99
C ARG A 62 -7.45 -6.66 22.33
N THR A 63 -6.47 -5.87 22.74
CA THR A 63 -6.64 -4.44 23.04
C THR A 63 -6.41 -3.53 21.83
N LYS A 64 -5.71 -4.03 20.81
CA LYS A 64 -5.45 -3.34 19.54
C LYS A 64 -6.16 -4.01 18.38
N GLY A 65 -6.44 -3.22 17.34
CA GLY A 65 -6.88 -3.73 16.06
C GLY A 65 -5.91 -4.78 15.50
N PHE A 66 -6.41 -5.63 14.61
CA PHE A 66 -5.55 -6.51 13.82
C PHE A 66 -5.92 -6.34 12.35
N TYR A 67 -4.91 -6.16 11.52
CA TYR A 67 -5.07 -5.98 10.10
C TYR A 67 -4.27 -7.04 9.34
N LEU A 68 -4.67 -7.35 8.12
CA LEU A 68 -3.96 -8.25 7.22
C LEU A 68 -3.94 -7.63 5.82
N ILE A 69 -2.75 -7.42 5.27
CA ILE A 69 -2.57 -7.13 3.85
C ILE A 69 -2.39 -8.44 3.11
N GLU A 70 -3.32 -8.73 2.20
CA GLU A 70 -3.32 -9.90 1.34
C GLU A 70 -3.01 -9.48 -0.10
N VAL A 71 -1.94 -10.00 -0.70
CA VAL A 71 -1.67 -9.83 -2.14
C VAL A 71 -2.06 -11.08 -2.92
N ILE A 72 -2.66 -10.92 -4.10
CA ILE A 72 -3.07 -12.04 -4.97
C ILE A 72 -1.94 -12.34 -5.94
N HIS A 73 -1.30 -13.50 -5.77
CA HIS A 73 -0.10 -13.93 -6.50
C HIS A 73 -0.25 -13.76 -8.01
N GLU A 74 -1.37 -14.20 -8.59
CA GLU A 74 -1.61 -14.20 -10.03
C GLU A 74 -1.60 -12.80 -10.67
N LYS A 75 -1.74 -11.75 -9.87
CA LYS A 75 -1.81 -10.36 -10.36
C LYS A 75 -0.71 -9.51 -9.79
N PHE A 76 -0.55 -9.50 -8.47
CA PHE A 76 0.41 -8.63 -7.78
C PHE A 76 1.84 -8.91 -8.24
N ASP A 77 2.25 -10.17 -8.32
CA ASP A 77 3.64 -10.53 -8.63
C ASP A 77 3.99 -10.21 -10.10
N SER A 78 3.00 -10.06 -10.98
CA SER A 78 3.19 -9.66 -12.39
C SER A 78 3.35 -8.14 -12.56
N LEU A 79 3.08 -7.36 -11.52
CA LEU A 79 3.18 -5.89 -11.59
C LEU A 79 4.64 -5.44 -11.57
N PRO A 80 4.98 -4.35 -12.27
CA PRO A 80 6.26 -3.69 -12.07
C PRO A 80 6.35 -3.13 -10.65
N LYS A 81 7.58 -3.02 -10.13
CA LYS A 81 7.83 -2.68 -8.72
C LYS A 81 7.12 -1.39 -8.25
N HIS A 82 7.08 -0.34 -9.07
CA HIS A 82 6.40 0.91 -8.70
C HIS A 82 4.89 0.74 -8.50
N GLU A 83 4.23 -0.11 -9.31
CA GLU A 83 2.81 -0.41 -9.14
C GLU A 83 2.56 -1.35 -7.95
N GLN A 84 3.49 -2.26 -7.65
CA GLN A 84 3.45 -3.03 -6.39
C GLN A 84 3.50 -2.09 -5.18
N MET A 85 4.41 -1.11 -5.17
CA MET A 85 4.52 -0.14 -4.08
C MET A 85 3.24 0.70 -3.91
N LYS A 86 2.65 1.17 -5.01
CA LYS A 86 1.36 1.89 -4.98
C LYS A 86 0.23 1.01 -4.44
N THR A 87 0.20 -0.27 -4.82
CA THR A 87 -0.76 -1.24 -4.28
C THR A 87 -0.62 -1.36 -2.76
N ILE A 88 0.61 -1.52 -2.26
CA ILE A 88 0.87 -1.62 -0.82
C ILE A 88 0.45 -0.33 -0.09
N ILE A 89 0.76 0.84 -0.68
CA ILE A 89 0.30 2.15 -0.15
C ILE A 89 -1.22 2.20 -0.07
N HIS A 90 -1.93 1.76 -1.11
CA HIS A 90 -3.39 1.71 -1.12
C HIS A 90 -3.93 0.88 0.06
N GLU A 91 -3.43 -0.35 0.23
CA GLU A 91 -3.87 -1.22 1.32
C GLU A 91 -3.53 -0.66 2.71
N LEU A 92 -2.37 0.00 2.87
CA LEU A 92 -1.98 0.65 4.12
C LEU A 92 -2.85 1.88 4.43
N MET A 93 -3.25 2.67 3.42
CA MET A 93 -4.10 3.85 3.59
C MET A 93 -5.48 3.52 4.13
N HIS A 94 -5.92 2.27 4.00
CA HIS A 94 -7.16 1.80 4.60
C HIS A 94 -7.10 1.64 6.12
N ILE A 95 -5.89 1.56 6.70
CA ILE A 95 -5.69 1.42 8.14
C ILE A 95 -5.92 2.79 8.79
N PRO A 96 -6.93 2.93 9.67
CA PRO A 96 -7.20 4.20 10.33
C PRO A 96 -6.11 4.55 11.35
N LYS A 97 -5.90 5.86 11.56
CA LYS A 97 -4.94 6.37 12.57
C LYS A 97 -5.21 5.88 13.99
N THR A 98 -6.45 5.48 14.30
CA THR A 98 -6.83 4.93 15.62
C THR A 98 -6.44 3.47 15.79
N PHE A 99 -6.13 2.75 14.70
CA PHE A 99 -5.76 1.33 14.69
C PHE A 99 -6.75 0.43 15.45
N GLY A 100 -8.04 0.79 15.46
CA GLY A 100 -9.06 0.19 16.35
C GLY A 100 -9.79 -1.04 15.80
N GLY A 101 -9.50 -1.48 14.57
CA GLY A 101 -10.23 -2.55 13.88
C GLY A 101 -11.29 -2.11 12.87
N GLY A 102 -11.46 -0.80 12.67
CA GLY A 102 -12.28 -0.25 11.58
C GLY A 102 -11.48 -0.10 10.29
N PHE A 103 -12.13 0.37 9.22
CA PHE A 103 -11.54 0.52 7.89
C PHE A 103 -11.90 1.90 7.32
N ILE A 104 -10.94 2.57 6.67
CA ILE A 104 -11.23 3.78 5.88
C ILE A 104 -11.78 3.31 4.53
N HIS A 105 -12.97 3.75 4.11
CA HIS A 105 -13.56 3.29 2.86
C HIS A 105 -12.89 3.91 1.61
N HIS A 106 -13.10 3.27 0.44
CA HIS A 106 -12.53 3.70 -0.84
C HIS A 106 -12.95 5.11 -1.29
N ASP A 107 -13.98 5.70 -0.68
CA ASP A 107 -14.35 7.10 -0.93
C ASP A 107 -13.20 8.07 -0.60
N VAL A 108 -12.34 7.67 0.33
CA VAL A 108 -11.13 8.42 0.73
C VAL A 108 -9.87 7.83 0.12
N VAL A 109 -9.80 6.50 -0.01
CA VAL A 109 -8.66 5.79 -0.60
C VAL A 109 -8.88 5.62 -2.10
N CYS A 110 -8.58 6.68 -2.86
CA CYS A 110 -8.66 6.70 -4.31
C CYS A 110 -7.28 6.69 -4.97
N GLU A 111 -7.24 6.38 -6.28
CA GLU A 111 -6.01 6.32 -7.08
C GLU A 111 -5.21 7.62 -7.04
N ASP A 112 -5.88 8.77 -7.14
CA ASP A 112 -5.23 10.08 -7.09
C ASP A 112 -4.50 10.30 -5.76
N ASN A 113 -5.12 9.92 -4.64
CA ASN A 113 -4.49 10.03 -3.32
C ASN A 113 -3.30 9.06 -3.17
N VAL A 114 -3.40 7.85 -3.73
CA VAL A 114 -2.28 6.90 -3.76
C VAL A 114 -1.11 7.46 -4.55
N VAL A 115 -1.34 8.09 -5.71
CA VAL A 115 -0.30 8.74 -6.51
C VAL A 115 0.37 9.85 -5.72
N VAL A 116 -0.40 10.72 -5.06
CA VAL A 116 0.16 11.80 -4.21
C VAL A 116 1.05 11.25 -3.09
N VAL A 117 0.60 10.18 -2.42
CA VAL A 117 1.37 9.54 -1.35
C VAL A 117 2.63 8.87 -1.90
N TYR A 118 2.54 8.20 -3.04
CA TYR A 118 3.69 7.57 -3.69
C TYR A 118 4.74 8.60 -4.14
N ASP A 119 4.31 9.71 -4.72
CA ASP A 119 5.19 10.80 -5.11
C ASP A 119 5.89 11.41 -3.88
N HIS A 120 5.17 11.61 -2.77
CA HIS A 120 5.77 12.05 -1.51
C HIS A 120 6.81 11.05 -0.98
N TYR A 121 6.49 9.76 -0.99
CA TYR A 121 7.41 8.69 -0.62
C TYR A 121 8.69 8.73 -1.47
N THR A 122 8.57 8.80 -2.80
CA THR A 122 9.73 8.82 -3.70
C THR A 122 10.59 10.07 -3.52
N ASN A 123 9.98 11.24 -3.33
CA ASN A 123 10.70 12.48 -3.03
C ASN A 123 11.52 12.37 -1.73
N LEU A 124 10.96 11.80 -0.67
CA LEU A 124 11.68 11.56 0.58
C LEU A 124 12.85 10.59 0.41
N LYS A 125 12.68 9.52 -0.39
CA LYS A 125 13.76 8.56 -0.68
C LYS A 125 14.90 9.20 -1.46
N GLN A 126 14.59 10.08 -2.43
CA GLN A 126 15.59 10.82 -3.20
C GLN A 126 16.37 11.80 -2.31
N ASN A 127 15.67 12.57 -1.45
CA ASN A 127 16.30 13.51 -0.52
C ASN A 127 17.13 12.85 0.59
N SER A 128 16.88 11.57 0.89
CA SER A 128 17.64 10.81 1.87
C SER A 128 18.94 10.21 1.31
N GLN A 129 19.14 10.29 -0.02
CA GLN A 129 20.29 9.70 -0.72
C GLN A 129 21.25 10.75 -1.32
N THR A 130 20.98 12.05 -1.16
CA THR A 130 21.87 13.13 -1.60
C THR A 130 22.08 14.18 -0.50
N SER A 131 23.34 14.48 -0.17
CA SER A 131 23.71 15.76 0.45
C SER A 131 23.11 16.92 -0.38
N PRO A 132 22.72 18.05 0.24
CA PRO A 132 21.74 18.96 -0.34
C PRO A 132 22.33 19.67 -1.56
N VAL A 133 21.83 19.34 -2.74
CA VAL A 133 21.96 20.18 -3.94
C VAL A 133 20.57 20.71 -4.26
N PRO A 134 20.38 22.04 -4.41
CA PRO A 134 19.06 22.61 -4.66
C PRO A 134 18.49 22.09 -6.00
N TYR A 135 17.31 21.48 -5.95
CA TYR A 135 16.57 21.06 -7.14
C TYR A 135 15.81 22.26 -7.73
N ASP A 136 16.15 22.65 -8.97
CA ASP A 136 15.49 23.73 -9.70
C ASP A 136 14.26 23.23 -10.47
N VAL A 137 13.09 23.55 -9.93
CA VAL A 137 11.77 23.16 -10.46
C VAL A 137 11.51 23.71 -11.87
N LYS A 138 12.12 24.84 -12.27
CA LYS A 138 11.84 25.46 -13.58
C LYS A 138 12.38 24.64 -14.74
N LYS A 139 13.58 24.04 -14.57
CA LYS A 139 14.24 23.28 -15.63
C LYS A 139 13.47 21.99 -16.00
N HIS A 140 12.80 21.37 -15.03
CA HIS A 140 12.08 20.10 -15.26
C HIS A 140 10.68 20.28 -15.87
N ILE A 141 10.11 21.48 -15.82
CA ILE A 141 8.82 21.79 -16.44
C ILE A 141 8.98 22.04 -17.94
N GLU A 142 10.09 22.66 -18.37
CA GLU A 142 10.35 23.00 -19.78
C GLU A 142 10.70 21.79 -20.65
N GLU A 143 11.20 20.69 -20.07
CA GLU A 143 11.64 19.49 -20.82
C GLU A 143 10.59 18.37 -20.92
N LYS A 144 9.36 18.53 -20.39
CA LYS A 144 8.35 17.46 -20.46
C LYS A 144 7.81 17.26 -21.88
N PRO A 145 7.96 16.07 -22.51
CA PRO A 145 7.25 15.77 -23.74
C PRO A 145 5.74 15.73 -23.49
N LYS A 146 4.96 16.23 -24.47
CA LYS A 146 3.49 16.23 -24.43
C LYS A 146 2.97 14.81 -24.17
N ARG A 147 2.23 14.62 -23.07
CA ARG A 147 1.68 13.30 -22.68
C ARG A 147 0.74 12.78 -23.78
N VAL A 148 1.05 11.60 -24.30
CA VAL A 148 0.07 10.76 -25.00
C VAL A 148 -0.78 10.08 -23.93
N PHE A 149 -2.10 10.23 -24.03
CA PHE A 149 -3.06 9.59 -23.13
C PHE A 149 -3.02 8.06 -23.34
N VAL A 150 -2.27 7.36 -22.51
CA VAL A 150 -2.35 5.89 -22.43
C VAL A 150 -3.39 5.56 -21.38
N ARG A 151 -4.42 4.82 -21.79
CA ARG A 151 -5.51 4.35 -20.94
C ARG A 151 -4.94 3.40 -19.88
N GLN A 152 -4.61 3.93 -18.69
CA GLN A 152 -4.11 3.14 -17.56
C GLN A 152 -5.23 2.28 -16.95
N ARG A 153 -4.85 1.09 -16.47
CA ARG A 153 -5.76 0.10 -15.91
C ARG A 153 -6.30 0.61 -14.57
N ARG A 154 -7.62 0.65 -14.42
CA ARG A 154 -8.32 0.98 -13.17
C ARG A 154 -8.01 -0.08 -12.11
N TRP A 155 -7.70 0.36 -10.90
CA TRP A 155 -7.47 -0.45 -9.70
C TRP A 155 -8.74 -1.03 -9.07
N PHE A 156 -9.75 -1.37 -9.89
CA PHE A 156 -11.06 -1.83 -9.45
C PHE A 156 -11.55 -3.03 -10.28
#